data_AF-A0A9E6SG00-F1
#
_entry.id   AF-A0A9E6SG00-F1
#
_cell.length_a   1.000
_cell.length_b   1.000
_cell.length_c   1.000
_cell.angle_alpha   90.00
_cell.angle_beta   90.00
_cell.angle_gamma   90.00
#
_symmetry.space_group_name_H-M   'P 1'
#
loop_
_entity.id
_entity.type
_entity.pdbx_description
1 polymer ?
#
loop_
_entity_poly.entity_id
_entity_poly.type
_entity_poly.pdbx_seq_one_letter_code
_entity_poly.pdbx_strand_id
1 'polypeptide(L)'
;MQLSSSFLAHACAANASGADVVFQGIATDSRKSCANQLFVALKGENFDGHAYVQTALEQGATGVLVSQEVSIPPTICKLVVRDTLVALQQMGKAQRDRFSGHVIGITGSNGKTSTKQMTASVMAAEFGAEQVLSTVGSLNNHIGVP
;
A
#
# COMPACT_ATOMS: atom_id res chain seq x y z
N MET A 1 14.38 -0.37 2.26
CA MET A 1 13.80 -1.54 1.57
C MET A 1 13.04 -1.04 0.35
N GLN A 2 13.32 -1.55 -0.84
CA GLN A 2 12.77 -1.00 -2.09
C GLN A 2 11.50 -1.74 -2.53
N LEU A 3 10.49 -0.99 -2.99
CA LEU A 3 9.25 -1.50 -3.58
C LEU A 3 9.39 -1.57 -5.11
N SER A 4 10.27 -2.44 -5.62
CA SER A 4 10.39 -2.65 -7.07
C SER A 4 9.16 -3.35 -7.64
N SER A 5 8.76 -3.04 -8.87
CA SER A 5 7.64 -3.67 -9.56
C SER A 5 7.79 -5.19 -9.65
N SER A 6 9.00 -5.71 -9.89
CA SER A 6 9.30 -7.15 -9.91
C SER A 6 9.01 -7.83 -8.57
N PHE A 7 9.48 -7.26 -7.46
CA PHE A 7 9.18 -7.74 -6.10
C PHE A 7 7.68 -7.77 -5.83
N LEU A 8 6.97 -6.67 -6.11
CA LEU A 8 5.54 -6.58 -5.84
C LEU A 8 4.75 -7.56 -6.72
N ALA A 9 5.10 -7.65 -8.01
CA ALA A 9 4.49 -8.60 -8.93
C ALA A 9 4.67 -10.05 -8.47
N HIS A 10 5.87 -10.40 -7.98
CA HIS A 10 6.10 -11.73 -7.41
C HIS A 10 5.29 -11.96 -6.13
N ALA A 11 5.23 -10.97 -5.24
CA ALA A 11 4.51 -11.07 -3.96
C ALA A 11 3.01 -11.35 -4.15
N CYS A 12 2.38 -10.75 -5.16
CA CYS A 12 0.95 -10.93 -5.44
C CYS A 12 0.63 -11.78 -6.67
N ALA A 13 1.63 -12.47 -7.23
CA ALA A 13 1.50 -13.27 -8.46
C ALA A 13 0.83 -12.51 -9.62
N ALA A 14 1.20 -11.24 -9.80
CA ALA A 14 0.66 -10.39 -10.85
C ALA A 14 1.31 -10.66 -12.21
N ASN A 15 0.52 -10.50 -13.26
CA ASN A 15 1.04 -10.36 -14.61
C ASN A 15 1.56 -8.93 -14.78
N ALA A 16 2.88 -8.77 -14.81
CA ALA A 16 3.53 -7.47 -14.95
C ALA A 16 3.78 -7.12 -16.43
N SER A 17 3.58 -5.84 -16.77
CA SER A 17 3.92 -5.28 -18.10
C SER A 17 4.23 -3.78 -17.99
N GLY A 18 4.78 -3.20 -19.04
CA GLY A 18 5.20 -1.80 -19.06
C GLY A 18 6.56 -1.57 -18.42
N ALA A 19 6.75 -0.42 -17.77
CA ALA A 19 8.04 -0.02 -17.20
C ALA A 19 8.42 -0.80 -15.93
N ASP A 20 9.72 -1.04 -15.75
CA ASP A 20 10.30 -1.50 -14.48
C ASP A 20 10.59 -0.28 -13.60
N VAL A 21 9.99 -0.24 -12.41
CA VAL A 21 9.95 0.97 -11.57
C VAL A 21 10.13 0.58 -10.11
N VAL A 22 10.83 1.43 -9.36
CA VAL A 22 10.85 1.38 -7.89
C VAL A 22 9.86 2.42 -7.37
N PHE A 23 8.83 1.96 -6.66
CA PHE A 23 7.82 2.83 -6.08
C PHE A 23 8.30 3.42 -4.75
N GLN A 24 7.87 4.66 -4.47
CA GLN A 24 8.08 5.32 -3.18
C GLN A 24 6.97 4.99 -2.16
N GLY A 25 5.89 4.34 -2.59
CA GLY A 25 4.78 3.97 -1.74
C GLY A 25 3.61 3.35 -2.52
N ILE A 26 2.52 3.10 -1.80
CA ILE A 26 1.26 2.58 -2.33
C ILE A 26 0.17 3.64 -2.14
N ALA A 27 -0.60 3.91 -3.19
CA ALA A 27 -1.78 4.77 -3.15
C ALA A 27 -3.04 3.94 -3.34
N THR A 28 -4.08 4.16 -2.53
CA THR A 28 -5.41 3.54 -2.72
C THR A 28 -6.51 4.57 -2.96
N ASP A 29 -6.16 5.87 -2.98
CA ASP A 29 -7.09 6.99 -3.09
C ASP A 29 -6.52 8.02 -4.07
N SER A 30 -7.10 8.08 -5.26
CA SER A 30 -6.68 8.96 -6.37
C SER A 30 -6.94 10.45 -6.09
N ARG A 31 -7.67 10.79 -5.01
CA ARG A 31 -7.89 12.17 -4.58
C ARG A 31 -6.67 12.77 -3.87
N LYS A 32 -5.70 11.94 -3.52
CA LYS A 32 -4.42 12.35 -2.91
C LYS A 32 -3.32 12.25 -3.96
N SER A 33 -2.17 12.87 -3.68
CA SER A 33 -0.99 12.71 -4.53
C SER A 33 -0.63 11.23 -4.67
N CYS A 34 -0.42 10.80 -5.90
CA CYS A 34 0.03 9.45 -6.24
C CYS A 34 1.48 9.46 -6.78
N ALA A 35 2.19 10.58 -6.60
CA ALA A 35 3.50 10.79 -7.20
C ALA A 35 4.50 9.68 -6.84
N ASN A 36 5.02 8.99 -7.87
CA ASN A 36 5.97 7.88 -7.74
C ASN A 36 5.43 6.67 -6.95
N GLN A 37 4.11 6.51 -6.83
CA GLN A 37 3.47 5.41 -6.12
C GLN A 37 2.81 4.41 -7.07
N LEU A 38 2.61 3.20 -6.57
CA LEU A 38 1.73 2.20 -7.19
C LEU A 38 0.29 2.49 -6.75
N PHE A 39 -0.58 2.87 -7.68
CA PHE A 39 -2.00 3.04 -7.40
C PHE A 39 -2.73 1.69 -7.42
N VAL A 40 -3.42 1.34 -6.34
CA VAL A 40 -4.18 0.09 -6.21
C VAL A 40 -5.66 0.39 -6.44
N ALA A 41 -6.18 -0.11 -7.56
CA ALA A 41 -7.57 0.03 -7.94
C ALA A 41 -8.46 -0.92 -7.12
N LEU A 42 -8.77 -0.53 -5.88
CA LEU A 42 -9.66 -1.30 -5.00
C LEU A 42 -11.11 -1.21 -5.47
N LYS A 43 -11.84 -2.32 -5.34
CA LYS A 43 -13.27 -2.40 -5.62
C LYS A 43 -14.03 -2.63 -4.31
N GLY A 44 -14.99 -1.76 -4.01
CA GLY A 44 -15.94 -1.90 -2.92
C GLY A 44 -17.37 -1.99 -3.44
N GLU A 45 -18.33 -2.04 -2.52
CA GLU A 45 -19.76 -2.18 -2.88
C GLU A 45 -20.29 -0.99 -3.69
N ASN A 46 -19.84 0.22 -3.35
CA ASN A 46 -20.30 1.48 -3.95
C ASN A 46 -19.21 2.22 -4.74
N PHE A 47 -18.04 1.61 -4.92
CA PHE A 47 -16.87 2.28 -5.49
C PHE A 47 -16.03 1.31 -6.31
N ASP A 48 -15.58 1.75 -7.48
CA ASP A 48 -14.65 0.99 -8.31
C ASP A 48 -13.42 1.85 -8.64
N GLY A 49 -12.28 1.53 -8.00
CA GLY A 49 -11.01 2.22 -8.17
C GLY A 49 -10.48 2.21 -9.61
N HIS A 50 -10.92 1.26 -10.44
CA HIS A 50 -10.49 1.16 -11.84
C HIS A 50 -10.94 2.38 -12.65
N ALA A 51 -12.08 2.98 -12.30
CA ALA A 51 -12.57 4.19 -12.93
C ALA A 51 -11.65 5.40 -12.69
N TYR A 52 -10.75 5.32 -11.71
CA TYR A 52 -9.87 6.41 -11.30
C TYR A 52 -8.39 6.16 -11.63
N VAL A 53 -8.09 5.12 -12.40
CA VAL A 53 -6.73 4.83 -12.89
C VAL A 53 -6.15 6.06 -13.59
N GLN A 54 -6.89 6.65 -14.53
CA GLN A 54 -6.42 7.81 -15.28
C GLN A 54 -6.14 9.00 -14.36
N THR A 55 -7.04 9.28 -13.42
CA THR A 55 -6.84 10.33 -12.41
C THR A 55 -5.59 10.08 -11.57
N ALA A 56 -5.33 8.85 -11.15
CA ALA A 56 -4.13 8.51 -10.39
C ALA A 56 -2.84 8.75 -11.21
N LEU A 57 -2.85 8.44 -12.52
CA LEU A 57 -1.74 8.73 -13.42
C LEU A 57 -1.51 10.24 -13.57
N GLU A 58 -2.57 11.02 -13.69
CA GLU A 58 -2.50 12.50 -13.71
C GLU A 58 -1.95 13.06 -12.39
N GLN A 59 -2.21 12.38 -11.27
CA GLN A 59 -1.64 12.69 -9.95
C GLN A 59 -0.21 12.12 -9.75
N GLY A 60 0.41 11.59 -10.81
CA GLY A 60 1.81 11.17 -10.83
C GLY A 60 2.07 9.70 -10.48
N ALA A 61 1.05 8.83 -10.47
CA ALA A 61 1.26 7.40 -10.30
C ALA A 61 2.17 6.86 -11.41
N THR A 62 3.21 6.12 -11.01
CA THR A 62 4.16 5.49 -11.94
C THR A 62 3.82 4.02 -12.21
N GLY A 63 2.83 3.49 -11.50
CA GLY A 63 2.27 2.18 -11.76
C GLY A 63 0.85 2.03 -11.26
N VAL A 64 0.17 0.99 -11.76
CA VAL A 64 -1.19 0.64 -11.38
C VAL A 64 -1.32 -0.86 -11.11
N LEU A 65 -2.03 -1.21 -10.05
CA LEU A 65 -2.47 -2.57 -9.74
C LEU A 65 -3.97 -2.66 -9.98
N VAL A 66 -4.37 -3.53 -10.91
CA VAL A 66 -5.75 -3.66 -11.40
C VAL A 66 -6.19 -5.12 -11.44
N SER A 67 -7.49 -5.37 -11.32
CA SER A 67 -8.10 -6.70 -11.48
C SER A 67 -8.69 -6.94 -12.88
N GLN A 68 -8.58 -5.96 -13.76
CA GLN A 68 -9.09 -6.02 -15.13
C GLN A 68 -8.16 -5.26 -16.07
N GLU A 69 -8.25 -5.56 -17.35
CA GLU A 69 -7.36 -4.96 -18.34
C GLU A 69 -7.67 -3.48 -18.52
N VAL A 70 -6.61 -2.66 -18.45
CA VAL A 70 -6.68 -1.22 -18.68
C VAL A 70 -5.65 -0.82 -19.73
N SER A 71 -6.05 0.09 -20.61
CA SER A 71 -5.17 0.71 -21.60
C SER A 71 -4.43 1.86 -20.94
N ILE A 72 -3.12 1.71 -20.78
CA ILE A 72 -2.23 2.73 -20.20
C ILE A 72 -0.95 2.81 -21.03
N PRO A 73 -0.22 3.94 -21.00
CA PRO A 73 1.04 4.08 -21.71
C PRO A 73 2.05 2.99 -21.30
N PRO A 74 2.91 2.50 -22.23
CA PRO A 74 3.92 1.50 -21.92
C PRO A 74 5.00 1.99 -20.93
N THR A 75 5.08 3.31 -20.71
CA THR A 75 5.96 3.94 -19.71
C THR A 75 5.46 3.78 -18.28
N ILE A 76 4.25 3.28 -18.07
CA ILE A 76 3.66 3.03 -16.74
C ILE A 76 3.75 1.55 -16.43
N CYS A 77 4.14 1.20 -15.19
CA CYS A 77 4.10 -0.18 -14.73
C CYS A 77 2.64 -0.63 -14.56
N LYS A 78 2.25 -1.73 -15.22
CA LYS A 78 0.93 -2.35 -15.04
C LYS A 78 1.07 -3.71 -14.38
N LEU A 79 0.41 -3.87 -13.23
CA LEU A 79 0.28 -5.15 -12.54
C LEU A 79 -1.17 -5.61 -12.62
N VAL A 80 -1.43 -6.75 -13.27
CA VAL A 80 -2.77 -7.32 -13.41
C VAL A 80 -2.89 -8.54 -12.51
N VAL A 81 -3.89 -8.53 -11.62
CA VAL A 81 -4.20 -9.61 -10.67
C VAL A 81 -5.65 -10.04 -10.81
N ARG A 82 -6.07 -11.07 -10.08
CA ARG A 82 -7.50 -11.45 -10.02
C ARG A 82 -8.29 -10.59 -9.05
N ASP A 83 -7.67 -10.19 -7.94
CA ASP A 83 -8.30 -9.42 -6.88
C ASP A 83 -7.27 -8.43 -6.30
N THR A 84 -7.58 -7.13 -6.39
CA THR A 84 -6.65 -6.07 -5.96
C THR A 84 -6.53 -5.94 -4.45
N LEU A 85 -7.56 -6.33 -3.68
CA LEU A 85 -7.52 -6.33 -2.23
C LEU A 85 -6.65 -7.46 -1.70
N VAL A 86 -6.81 -8.67 -2.26
CA VAL A 86 -5.95 -9.82 -1.91
C VAL A 86 -4.50 -9.52 -2.27
N ALA A 87 -4.26 -8.93 -3.45
CA ALA A 87 -2.92 -8.53 -3.86
C ALA A 87 -2.31 -7.47 -2.92
N LEU A 88 -3.09 -6.47 -2.47
CA LEU A 88 -2.65 -5.50 -1.46
C LEU A 88 -2.21 -6.19 -0.16
N GLN A 89 -3.01 -7.14 0.34
CA GLN A 89 -2.69 -7.91 1.54
C GLN A 89 -1.42 -8.76 1.38
N GLN A 90 -1.24 -9.38 0.21
CA GLN A 90 -0.05 -10.18 -0.11
C GLN A 90 1.21 -9.32 -0.17
N MET A 91 1.14 -8.13 -0.80
CA MET A 91 2.25 -7.17 -0.82
C MET A 91 2.59 -6.68 0.59
N GLY A 92 1.59 -6.32 1.40
CA GLY A 92 1.78 -5.92 2.80
C GLY A 92 2.44 -7.03 3.63
N LYS A 93 2.00 -8.28 3.46
CA LYS A 93 2.62 -9.45 4.09
C LYS A 93 4.08 -9.63 3.66
N ALA A 94 4.37 -9.57 2.36
CA ALA A 94 5.73 -9.74 1.85
C ALA A 94 6.69 -8.65 2.38
N GLN A 95 6.19 -7.42 2.51
CA GLN A 95 6.94 -6.33 3.13
C GLN A 95 7.16 -6.57 4.64
N ARG A 96 6.13 -7.03 5.35
CA ARG A 96 6.23 -7.39 6.77
C ARG A 96 7.24 -8.52 7.01
N ASP A 97 7.27 -9.54 6.16
CA ASP A 97 8.18 -10.69 6.28
C ASP A 97 9.65 -10.27 6.08
N ARG A 98 9.90 -9.18 5.35
CA ARG A 98 11.25 -8.59 5.21
C ARG A 98 11.64 -7.70 6.39
N PHE A 99 10.71 -7.30 7.25
CA PHE A 99 10.99 -6.46 8.41
C PHE A 99 11.46 -7.29 9.60
N SER A 100 12.70 -7.05 10.04
CA SER A 100 13.34 -7.75 11.16
C SER A 100 13.19 -7.06 12.51
N GLY A 101 12.59 -5.87 12.56
CA GLY A 101 12.36 -5.15 13.80
C GLY A 101 11.18 -5.69 14.62
N HIS A 102 11.00 -5.12 15.81
CA HIS A 102 9.90 -5.49 16.71
C HIS A 102 8.57 -4.94 16.20
N VAL A 103 7.51 -5.75 16.32
CA VAL A 103 6.15 -5.36 15.96
C VAL A 103 5.23 -5.60 17.15
N ILE A 104 4.49 -4.57 17.52
CA ILE A 104 3.56 -4.58 18.65
C ILE A 104 2.13 -4.49 18.10
N GLY A 105 1.34 -5.54 18.30
CA GLY A 105 -0.09 -5.56 17.97
C GLY A 105 -0.93 -5.07 19.14
N ILE A 106 -1.77 -4.06 18.92
CA ILE A 106 -2.68 -3.52 19.94
C ILE A 106 -4.13 -3.73 19.47
N THR A 107 -4.90 -4.49 20.25
CA THR A 107 -6.31 -4.79 19.98
C THR A 107 -7.17 -4.55 21.23
N GLY A 108 -8.49 -4.69 21.10
CA GLY A 108 -9.46 -4.51 22.17
C GLY A 108 -10.67 -3.68 21.73
N SER A 109 -11.75 -3.68 22.51
CA SER A 109 -12.96 -2.90 22.16
C SER A 109 -12.73 -1.40 22.30
N ASN A 110 -12.05 -0.98 23.38
CA ASN A 110 -11.77 0.42 23.72
C ASN A 110 -10.27 0.67 23.94
N GLY A 111 -9.85 1.94 23.91
CA GLY A 111 -8.49 2.36 24.28
C GLY A 111 -7.38 2.12 23.23
N LYS A 112 -7.62 1.33 22.18
CA LYS A 112 -6.63 1.01 21.12
C LYS A 112 -5.82 2.21 20.63
N THR A 113 -6.50 3.30 20.25
CA THR A 113 -5.85 4.49 19.70
C THR A 113 -4.96 5.17 20.75
N SER A 114 -5.45 5.33 21.97
CA SER A 114 -4.70 5.93 23.07
C SER A 114 -3.50 5.08 23.45
N THR A 115 -3.67 3.75 23.60
CA THR A 115 -2.59 2.81 23.91
C THR A 115 -1.53 2.79 22.81
N LYS A 116 -1.94 2.81 21.53
CA LYS A 116 -1.01 2.92 20.38
C LYS A 116 -0.19 4.21 20.45
N GLN A 117 -0.83 5.35 20.72
CA GLN A 117 -0.15 6.64 20.80
C GLN A 117 0.83 6.71 21.99
N MET A 118 0.42 6.23 23.16
CA MET A 118 1.29 6.16 24.34
C MET A 118 2.49 5.24 24.09
N THR A 119 2.25 4.05 23.52
CA THR A 119 3.32 3.11 23.17
C THR A 119 4.30 3.74 22.18
N ALA A 120 3.80 4.37 21.11
CA ALA A 120 4.65 5.05 20.13
C ALA A 120 5.46 6.19 20.75
N SER A 121 4.87 6.97 21.67
CA SER A 121 5.56 8.06 22.38
C SER A 121 6.71 7.55 23.26
N VAL A 122 6.47 6.50 24.05
CA VAL A 122 7.52 5.89 24.90
C VAL A 122 8.65 5.31 24.04
N MET A 123 8.31 4.59 22.97
CA MET A 123 9.31 4.04 22.04
C MET A 123 10.10 5.13 21.33
N ALA A 124 9.45 6.22 20.93
CA ALA A 124 10.12 7.34 20.26
C ALA A 124 11.06 8.09 21.21
N ALA A 125 10.70 8.21 22.50
CA ALA A 125 11.56 8.80 23.52
C ALA A 125 12.82 7.96 23.78
N GLU A 126 12.71 6.62 23.70
CA GLU A 126 13.84 5.71 23.92
C GLU A 126 14.72 5.54 22.68
N PHE A 127 14.12 5.39 21.49
CA PHE A 127 14.82 4.96 20.27
C PHE A 127 14.94 6.05 19.18
N GLY A 128 14.30 7.20 19.36
CA GLY A 128 14.18 8.25 18.33
C GLY A 128 12.91 8.11 17.49
N ALA A 129 12.31 9.23 17.10
CA ALA A 129 11.02 9.25 16.41
C ALA A 129 11.09 8.62 15.01
N GLU A 130 12.22 8.77 14.32
CA GLU A 130 12.48 8.19 13.01
C GLU A 130 12.62 6.67 13.01
N GLN A 131 12.84 6.05 14.18
CA GLN A 131 12.92 4.59 14.33
C GLN A 131 11.57 3.94 14.65
N VAL A 132 10.52 4.74 14.88
CA VAL A 132 9.21 4.26 15.31
C VAL A 132 8.15 4.52 14.25
N LEU A 133 7.62 3.44 13.68
CA LEU A 133 6.43 3.49 12.83
C LEU A 133 5.19 3.16 13.67
N SER A 134 4.16 4.00 13.59
CA SER A 134 2.85 3.72 14.17
C SER A 134 1.74 3.95 13.16
N THR A 135 0.66 3.18 13.25
CA THR A 135 -0.50 3.30 12.35
C THR A 135 -1.03 4.74 12.34
N VAL A 136 -1.15 5.34 11.17
CA VAL A 136 -1.72 6.70 11.03
C VAL A 136 -3.23 6.64 11.21
N GLY A 137 -3.77 7.53 12.05
CA GLY A 137 -5.21 7.58 12.34
C GLY A 137 -5.77 6.24 12.81
N SER A 138 -6.80 5.75 12.12
CA SER A 138 -7.53 4.50 12.41
C SER A 138 -7.46 3.48 11.27
N LEU A 139 -6.33 3.41 10.56
CA LEU A 139 -6.10 2.42 9.50
C LEU A 139 -5.90 1.01 10.09
N ASN A 140 -6.98 0.38 10.57
CA ASN A 140 -6.94 -0.89 11.31
C ASN A 140 -7.86 -1.98 10.74
N ASN A 141 -8.30 -1.81 9.49
CA ASN A 141 -9.12 -2.77 8.76
C ASN A 141 -8.30 -3.53 7.70
N HIS A 142 -8.97 -4.35 6.90
CA HIS A 142 -8.37 -5.20 5.86
C HIS A 142 -7.73 -4.43 4.69
N ILE A 143 -7.90 -3.10 4.61
CA ILE A 143 -7.25 -2.20 3.65
C ILE A 143 -6.14 -1.39 4.33
N GLY A 144 -6.32 -1.00 5.60
CA GLY A 144 -5.40 -0.12 6.31
C GLY A 144 -4.26 -0.80 7.06
N VAL A 145 -4.38 -2.10 7.35
CA VAL A 145 -3.31 -2.89 7.98
C VAL A 145 -2.20 -3.28 7.00
N PRO A 146 -2.51 -3.79 5.79
CA PRO A 146 -1.49 -4.03 4.77
C PRO A 146 -0.75 -2.77 4.33
#